data_AF-A0A2H9MZL0-F1
#
_entry.id   AF-A0A2H9MZL0-F1
#
_cell.length_a   1.000
_cell.length_b   1.000
_cell.length_c   1.000
_cell.angle_alpha   90.00
_cell.angle_beta   90.00
_cell.angle_gamma   90.00
#
_symmetry.space_group_name_H-M   'P 1'
#
loop_
_entity.id
_entity.type
_entity.pdbx_description
1 polymer ?
#
loop_
_entity_poly.entity_id
_entity_poly.type
_entity_poly.pdbx_seq_one_letter_code
_entity_poly.pdbx_strand_id
1 'polypeptide(L)' 'MGIRLELFIRILLSFVLGVIIGFWAIWAGICWCLQFLIILVTGKRNASLHKQIEKWFKFYVKSYEYLYLLTDKRPL' A
#
# COMPACT_ATOMS: atom_id res chain seq x y z
N MET A 1 -2.30 20.24 16.95
CA MET A 1 -1.47 20.67 15.80
C MET A 1 -2.40 21.36 14.83
N GLY A 2 -2.08 22.55 14.32
CA GLY A 2 -2.99 23.24 13.40
C GLY A 2 -3.00 22.57 12.02
N ILE A 3 -4.17 22.48 11.37
CA ILE A 3 -4.38 21.92 10.02
C ILE A 3 -3.34 22.39 8.99
N ARG A 4 -2.86 23.63 9.12
CA ARG A 4 -1.86 24.24 8.23
C ARG A 4 -0.48 23.60 8.35
N LEU A 5 -0.05 23.27 9.57
CA LEU A 5 1.26 22.65 9.81
C LEU A 5 1.26 21.18 9.34
N GLU A 6 0.11 20.52 9.45
CA GLU A 6 -0.06 19.15 9.00
C GLU A 6 0.00 19.00 7.48
N LEU A 7 -0.50 19.98 6.73
CA LEU A 7 -0.33 20.06 5.27
C LEU A 7 1.15 20.05 4.86
N PHE A 8 2.00 20.84 5.52
CA PHE A 8 3.45 20.85 5.23
C PHE A 8 4.11 19.50 5.55
N ILE A 9 3.75 18.89 6.67
CA ILE A 9 4.27 17.56 7.05
C ILE A 9 3.81 16.50 6.06
N ARG A 10 2.57 16.60 5.55
CA ARG A 10 2.00 15.66 4.60
C ARG A 10 2.77 15.64 3.28
N ILE A 11 3.27 16.79 2.80
CA ILE A 11 4.13 16.87 1.61
C ILE A 11 5.45 16.12 1.83
N LEU A 12 6.06 16.25 3.01
CA LEU A 12 7.30 15.54 3.32
C LEU A 12 7.02 14.03 3.48
N LEU A 13 5.94 13.68 4.18
CA LEU A 13 5.50 12.29 4.36
C LEU A 13 5.08 11.64 3.04
N SER A 14 4.51 12.39 2.10
CA SER A 14 4.09 11.86 0.79
C SER A 14 5.26 11.38 -0.02
N PHE A 15 6.40 12.08 0.06
CA PHE A 15 7.62 11.65 -0.59
C PHE A 15 8.12 10.33 0.01
N VAL A 16 8.20 10.24 1.34
CA VAL A 16 8.66 9.03 2.05
C VAL A 16 7.72 7.85 1.82
N LEU A 17 6.41 8.05 1.97
CA LEU A 17 5.39 7.02 1.74
C LEU A 17 5.38 6.58 0.28
N GLY A 18 5.53 7.50 -0.67
CA GLY A 18 5.62 7.19 -2.09
C GLY A 18 6.77 6.23 -2.40
N VAL A 19 7.96 6.48 -1.83
CA VAL A 19 9.13 5.59 -1.98
C VAL A 19 8.86 4.21 -1.37
N ILE A 20 8.35 4.16 -0.12
CA ILE A 20 8.07 2.90 0.58
C ILE A 20 7.03 2.07 -0.19
N ILE A 21 5.92 2.71 -0.59
CA ILE A 21 4.86 2.07 -1.36
C ILE A 21 5.40 1.56 -2.69
N GLY A 22 6.18 2.37 -3.41
CA GLY A 22 6.75 2.02 -4.70
C GLY A 22 7.69 0.82 -4.65
N PHE A 23 8.63 0.80 -3.71
CA PHE A 23 9.53 -0.36 -3.52
C PHE A 23 8.75 -1.63 -3.14
N TRP A 24 7.78 -1.52 -2.22
CA TRP A 24 6.99 -2.67 -1.81
C TRP A 24 6.00 -3.12 -2.88
N ALA A 25 5.58 -2.22 -3.79
CA ALA A 25 4.71 -2.53 -4.93
C ALA A 25 5.38 -3.49 -5.92
N ILE A 26 6.70 -3.42 -6.08
CA ILE A 26 7.45 -4.36 -6.93
C ILE A 26 7.28 -5.79 -6.40
N TRP A 27 7.48 -5.98 -5.09
CA TRP A 27 7.28 -7.28 -4.44
C TRP A 27 5.83 -7.75 -4.50
N ALA A 28 4.88 -6.85 -4.20
CA ALA A 28 3.46 -7.16 -4.28
C ALA A 28 3.02 -7.53 -5.71
N GLY A 29 3.60 -6.87 -6.73
CA GLY A 29 3.39 -7.17 -8.14
C GLY A 29 3.88 -8.56 -8.52
N ILE A 30 5.06 -8.97 -8.04
CA ILE A 30 5.56 -10.34 -8.23
C ILE A 30 4.60 -11.35 -7.57
N CYS A 31 4.19 -11.12 -6.32
CA CYS A 31 3.23 -11.99 -5.64
C CYS A 31 1.90 -12.08 -6.40
N TRP A 32 1.43 -10.96 -6.95
CA TRP A 32 0.20 -10.90 -7.75
C TRP A 32 0.32 -11.69 -9.05
N CYS A 33 1.41 -11.52 -9.80
CA CYS A 33 1.67 -12.29 -11.02
C CYS A 33 1.72 -13.80 -10.75
N LEU A 34 2.42 -14.22 -9.69
CA LEU A 34 2.46 -15.64 -9.28
C LEU A 34 1.08 -16.15 -8.87
N GLN A 35 0.33 -15.37 -8.08
CA GLN A 35 -1.01 -15.72 -7.65
C GLN A 35 -1.95 -15.87 -8.85
N PHE A 36 -1.84 -14.99 -9.85
CA PHE A 36 -2.60 -15.06 -11.09
C PHE A 36 -2.34 -16.39 -11.83
N LEU A 37 -1.08 -16.76 -12.03
CA LEU A 37 -0.72 -18.02 -12.69
C LEU A 37 -1.21 -19.24 -11.91
N ILE A 38 -1.09 -19.23 -10.57
CA ILE A 38 -1.57 -20.32 -9.72
C ILE A 38 -3.09 -20.47 -9.83
N ILE A 39 -3.83 -19.38 -9.79
CA ILE A 39 -5.30 -19.42 -9.94
C ILE A 39 -5.68 -19.94 -11.32
N LEU A 40 -4.98 -19.50 -12.37
CA LEU A 40 -5.25 -19.92 -13.75
C LEU A 40 -5.12 -21.44 -13.92
N VAL A 41 -4.09 -22.04 -13.32
CA VAL A 41 -3.81 -23.49 -13.46
C VAL A 41 -4.62 -24.34 -12.47
N THR A 42 -4.78 -23.88 -11.22
CA THR A 42 -5.32 -24.70 -10.13
C THR A 42 -6.77 -24.36 -9.74
N GLY A 43 -7.28 -23.22 -10.19
CA GLY A 43 -8.57 -22.67 -9.75
C GLY A 43 -8.61 -22.22 -8.29
N LYS A 44 -7.49 -22.28 -7.56
CA LYS A 44 -7.41 -21.99 -6.12
C LYS A 44 -6.43 -20.85 -5.84
N ARG A 45 -6.71 -20.09 -4.79
CA ARG A 45 -5.81 -19.03 -4.29
C ARG A 45 -4.76 -19.62 -3.36
N ASN A 46 -3.50 -19.22 -3.53
CA ASN A 46 -2.48 -19.50 -2.53
C ASN A 46 -2.64 -18.54 -1.35
N ALA A 47 -2.73 -19.08 -0.13
CA ALA A 47 -2.96 -18.29 1.09
C ALA A 47 -1.76 -17.38 1.44
N SER A 48 -0.52 -17.82 1.16
CA SER A 48 0.68 -17.03 1.47
C SER A 48 0.78 -15.80 0.56
N LEU A 49 0.65 -16.00 -0.75
CA LEU A 49 0.66 -14.90 -1.72
C LEU A 49 -0.49 -13.92 -1.47
N HIS A 50 -1.68 -14.43 -1.16
CA HIS A 50 -2.81 -13.58 -0.81
C HIS A 50 -2.50 -12.67 0.38
N LYS A 51 -1.94 -13.22 1.47
CA LYS A 51 -1.55 -12.43 2.66
C LYS A 51 -0.53 -11.34 2.33
N GLN A 52 0.45 -11.64 1.47
CA GLN A 52 1.46 -10.65 1.06
C GLN A 52 0.83 -9.49 0.29
N ILE A 53 0.00 -9.80 -0.71
CA ILE A 53 -0.72 -8.80 -1.52
C ILE A 53 -1.65 -7.97 -0.63
N GLU A 54 -2.44 -8.63 0.21
CA GLU A 54 -3.39 -7.98 1.12
C GLU A 54 -2.70 -7.03 2.09
N LYS A 55 -1.56 -7.44 2.67
CA LYS A 55 -0.79 -6.62 3.62
C LYS A 55 -0.29 -5.34 2.95
N TRP A 56 0.29 -5.44 1.76
CA TRP A 56 0.72 -4.28 0.99
C TRP A 56 -0.48 -3.39 0.62
N PHE A 57 -1.58 -3.98 0.15
CA PHE A 57 -2.76 -3.23 -0.28
C PHE A 57 -3.42 -2.46 0.87
N LYS A 58 -3.50 -3.05 2.07
CA LYS A 58 -3.99 -2.36 3.27
C LYS A 58 -3.13 -1.16 3.65
N PHE A 59 -1.80 -1.30 3.55
CA PHE A 59 -0.89 -0.20 3.80
C PHE A 59 -1.01 0.90 2.73
N TYR A 60 -1.12 0.51 1.46
CA TYR A 60 -1.35 1.41 0.33
C TYR A 60 -2.61 2.26 0.53
N VAL A 61 -3.75 1.64 0.82
CA VAL A 61 -5.04 2.34 1.00
C VAL A 61 -4.97 3.33 2.16
N LYS A 62 -4.50 2.90 3.34
CA LYS A 62 -4.34 3.80 4.50
C LYS A 62 -3.42 4.98 4.20
N SER A 63 -2.36 4.73 3.44
CA SER A 63 -1.44 5.79 3.03
C SER A 63 -2.12 6.76 2.10
N TYR A 64 -2.88 6.28 1.11
CA TYR A 64 -3.63 7.13 0.19
C TYR A 64 -4.75 7.91 0.89
N GLU A 65 -5.45 7.33 1.86
CA GLU A 65 -6.42 8.08 2.67
C GLU A 65 -5.78 9.28 3.36
N TYR A 66 -4.58 9.11 3.92
CA TYR A 66 -3.80 10.21 4.47
C TYR A 66 -3.35 11.16 3.35
N LEU A 67 -2.83 10.70 2.23
CA LEU A 67 -2.33 11.60 1.18
C LEU A 67 -3.44 12.44 0.52
N TYR A 68 -4.65 11.89 0.38
CA TYR A 68 -5.79 12.53 -0.25
C TYR A 68 -6.68 13.34 0.71
N LEU A 69 -6.15 13.70 1.88
CA LEU A 69 -6.86 14.56 2.85
C LEU A 69 -8.18 13.94 3.38
N LEU A 70 -8.33 12.62 3.30
CA LEU A 70 -9.49 11.91 3.82
C LEU A 70 -9.37 11.65 5.32
N THR A 71 -8.14 11.67 5.84
CA THR A 71 -7.85 11.49 7.27
C THR A 71 -6.59 12.26 7.69
N ASP A 72 -6.53 12.63 8.97
CA ASP A 72 -5.33 13.18 9.63
C ASP A 72 -4.56 12.09 10.39
N LYS A 73 -5.07 10.85 10.42
CA LYS A 73 -4.31 9.73 10.97
C LYS A 73 -3.18 9.34 10.03
N ARG A 74 -1.95 9.46 10.53
CA ARG A 74 -0.75 9.06 9.80
C ARG A 74 -0.77 7.52 9.59
N PRO A 75 -0.36 7.05 8.40
CA PRO A 75 -0.27 5.62 8.07
C PRO A 75 1.05 5.06 8.64
N LEU A 76 1.16 5.02 9.97
CA LEU A 76 2.27 4.42 10.71
C LEU A 76 1.74 3.23 11.52
#